data_AF-A0A543AR95-F1
#
_entry.id   AF-A0A543AR95-F1
#
_cell.length_a   1.000
_cell.length_b   1.000
_cell.length_c   1.000
_cell.angle_alpha   90.00
_cell.angle_beta   90.00
_cell.angle_gamma   90.00
#
_symmetry.space_group_name_H-M   'P 1'
#
loop_
_entity.id
_entity.type
_entity.pdbx_description
1 polymer ?
#
loop_
_entity_poly.entity_id
_entity_poly.type
_entity_poly.pdbx_seq_one_letter_code
_entity_poly.pdbx_strand_id
1 'polypeptide(L)'
;MNDQLFQLDEVQLWRAGAVTLPTAANRFTYASGQVHRSAAYEDAVFSGLGGELATLKAAWTGLRNELQDNVLNATYNNLVKAGEALIDVAEMAAETDGGNASKLNEAKELLENDEVSGNRPPAPFDPPPSSDDPAPPA
;
A
#
# COMPACT_ATOMS: atom_id res chain seq x y z
N MET A 1 -2.24 -34.76 -14.85
CA MET A 1 -0.93 -34.12 -14.62
C MET A 1 -1.10 -32.60 -14.71
N ASN A 2 -1.95 -32.01 -13.86
CA ASN A 2 -2.23 -30.56 -13.80
C ASN A 2 -2.44 -30.05 -12.36
N ASP A 3 -2.87 -30.89 -11.41
CA ASP A 3 -3.22 -30.43 -10.05
C ASP A 3 -2.06 -29.83 -9.23
N GLN A 4 -0.82 -30.30 -9.43
CA GLN A 4 0.33 -29.78 -8.66
C GLN A 4 0.76 -28.36 -9.08
N LEU A 5 0.47 -27.95 -10.32
CA LEU A 5 0.78 -26.59 -10.80
C LEU A 5 -0.26 -25.60 -10.27
N PHE A 6 -1.55 -25.92 -10.38
CA PHE A 6 -2.63 -25.11 -9.81
C PHE A 6 -2.43 -24.90 -8.30
N GLN A 7 -2.06 -25.96 -7.56
CA GLN A 7 -1.74 -25.93 -6.12
C GLN A 7 -0.62 -24.97 -5.71
N LEU A 8 0.37 -24.74 -6.58
CA LEU A 8 1.43 -23.77 -6.32
C LEU A 8 0.94 -22.34 -6.61
N ASP A 9 -0.01 -22.20 -7.51
CA ASP A 9 -0.53 -20.91 -7.97
C ASP A 9 -1.45 -20.27 -6.92
N GLU A 10 -2.32 -21.01 -6.20
CA GLU A 10 -3.17 -20.36 -5.17
C GLU A 10 -2.35 -19.86 -3.98
N VAL A 11 -1.34 -20.61 -3.54
CA VAL A 11 -0.43 -20.17 -2.46
C VAL A 11 0.36 -18.93 -2.90
N GLN A 12 0.79 -18.87 -4.16
CA GLN A 12 1.48 -17.70 -4.70
C GLN A 12 0.56 -16.48 -4.82
N LEU A 13 -0.68 -16.67 -5.28
CA LEU A 13 -1.69 -15.62 -5.35
C LEU A 13 -1.99 -15.07 -3.96
N TRP A 14 -2.22 -15.96 -2.99
CA TRP A 14 -2.44 -15.56 -1.61
C TRP A 14 -1.24 -14.82 -1.03
N ARG A 15 -0.02 -15.32 -1.21
CA ARG A 15 1.20 -14.63 -0.73
C ARG A 15 1.39 -13.27 -1.39
N ALA A 16 1.12 -13.15 -2.69
CA ALA A 16 1.19 -11.87 -3.38
C ALA A 16 0.18 -10.87 -2.79
N GLY A 17 -1.05 -11.33 -2.54
CA GLY A 17 -2.11 -10.49 -1.99
C GLY A 17 -1.97 -10.15 -0.51
N ALA A 18 -1.53 -11.09 0.32
CA ALA A 18 -1.42 -10.93 1.77
C ALA A 18 -0.08 -10.32 2.21
N VAL A 19 0.99 -10.48 1.44
CA VAL A 19 2.34 -10.07 1.85
C VAL A 19 2.93 -9.03 0.90
N THR A 20 3.06 -9.37 -0.38
CA THR A 20 3.84 -8.55 -1.31
C THR A 20 3.19 -7.21 -1.61
N LEU A 21 1.92 -7.19 -2.01
CA LEU A 21 1.22 -5.96 -2.36
C LEU A 21 1.00 -5.05 -1.13
N PRO A 22 0.59 -5.56 0.05
CA PRO A 22 0.49 -4.73 1.26
C PRO A 22 1.83 -4.15 1.71
N THR A 23 2.93 -4.92 1.60
CA THR A 23 4.28 -4.42 1.90
C THR A 23 4.69 -3.29 0.94
N ALA A 24 4.36 -3.42 -0.34
CA ALA A 24 4.58 -2.36 -1.32
C ALA A 24 3.69 -1.14 -1.02
N ALA A 25 2.41 -1.35 -0.70
CA ALA A 25 1.47 -0.29 -0.34
C ALA A 25 2.00 0.55 0.83
N ASN A 26 2.57 -0.08 1.87
CA ASN A 26 3.17 0.63 3.00
C ASN A 26 4.30 1.60 2.59
N ARG A 27 5.03 1.32 1.52
CA ARG A 27 6.05 2.26 0.99
C ARG A 27 5.41 3.53 0.46
N PHE A 28 4.24 3.43 -0.17
CA PHE A 28 3.47 4.59 -0.63
C PHE A 28 2.84 5.35 0.53
N THR A 29 2.36 4.66 1.57
CA THR A 29 1.92 5.31 2.80
C THR A 29 3.03 6.11 3.45
N TYR A 30 4.22 5.52 3.58
CA TYR A 30 5.38 6.20 4.12
C TYR A 30 5.76 7.44 3.28
N ALA A 31 5.80 7.31 1.96
CA ALA A 31 6.11 8.41 1.05
C ALA A 31 5.08 9.55 1.17
N SER A 32 3.78 9.22 1.19
CA SER A 32 2.70 10.19 1.38
C SER A 32 2.85 10.92 2.71
N GLY A 33 3.14 10.20 3.79
CA GLY A 33 3.42 10.79 5.10
C GLY A 33 4.69 11.66 5.16
N GLN A 34 5.66 11.49 4.25
CA GLN A 34 6.79 12.42 4.15
C GLN A 34 6.38 13.72 3.45
N VAL A 35 5.63 13.62 2.35
CA VAL A 35 5.09 14.78 1.63
C VAL A 35 4.17 15.60 2.54
N HIS A 36 3.31 14.92 3.30
CA HIS A 36 2.42 15.56 4.28
C HIS A 36 3.17 16.34 5.35
N ARG A 37 4.28 15.77 5.85
CA ARG A 37 5.13 16.41 6.86
C ARG A 37 5.89 17.62 6.33
N SER A 38 6.34 17.58 5.07
CA SER A 38 7.07 18.71 4.49
C SER A 38 6.16 19.89 4.16
N ALA A 39 4.85 19.65 4.00
CA ALA A 39 3.88 20.68 3.60
C ALA A 39 3.90 21.93 4.49
N ALA A 40 3.96 21.77 5.82
CA ALA A 40 4.00 22.90 6.76
C ALA A 40 5.26 23.76 6.59
N TYR A 41 6.43 23.13 6.41
CA TYR A 41 7.69 23.85 6.20
C TYR A 41 7.70 24.59 4.86
N GLU A 42 7.22 23.94 3.80
CA GLU A 42 7.14 24.54 2.47
C GLU A 42 6.20 25.74 2.47
N ASP A 43 5.02 25.60 3.05
CA ASP A 43 4.03 26.68 3.12
C ASP A 43 4.56 27.86 3.93
N ALA A 44 5.35 27.61 5.00
CA ALA A 44 6.02 28.65 5.77
C ALA A 44 7.11 29.38 4.96
N VAL A 45 7.95 28.64 4.22
CA VAL A 45 8.99 29.21 3.35
C VAL A 45 8.38 30.16 2.31
N PHE A 46 7.28 29.76 1.67
CA PHE A 46 6.63 30.60 0.67
C PHE A 46 5.87 31.79 1.24
N SER A 47 5.41 31.73 2.50
CA SER A 47 4.65 32.83 3.12
C SER A 47 5.49 34.07 3.39
N GLY A 48 6.82 33.94 3.41
CA GLY A 48 7.76 35.06 3.49
C GLY A 48 8.13 35.70 2.14
N LEU A 49 7.62 35.16 1.02
CA LEU A 49 8.03 35.56 -0.34
C LEU A 49 6.91 36.34 -1.05
N GLY A 50 7.27 37.42 -1.74
CA GLY A 50 6.34 38.25 -2.53
C GLY A 50 6.61 38.19 -4.04
N GLY A 51 5.73 38.80 -4.83
CA GLY A 51 5.88 38.91 -6.29
C GLY A 51 5.71 37.57 -7.02
N GLU A 52 6.52 37.31 -8.04
CA GLU A 52 6.46 36.08 -8.87
C GLU A 52 6.62 34.78 -8.06
N LEU A 53 7.26 34.86 -6.89
CA LEU A 53 7.42 33.72 -5.97
C LEU A 53 6.11 33.31 -5.30
N ALA A 54 5.12 34.20 -5.22
CA ALA A 54 3.77 33.83 -4.75
C ALA A 54 3.02 32.97 -5.76
N THR A 55 3.22 33.21 -7.07
CA THR A 55 2.68 32.36 -8.13
C THR A 55 3.33 30.97 -8.12
N LEU A 56 4.63 30.91 -7.81
CA LEU A 56 5.35 29.66 -7.62
C LEU A 56 4.80 28.85 -6.44
N LYS A 57 4.40 29.50 -5.33
CA LYS A 57 3.73 28.83 -4.20
C LYS A 57 2.50 28.04 -4.66
N ALA A 58 1.59 28.69 -5.38
CA ALA A 58 0.36 28.05 -5.84
C ALA A 58 0.65 26.86 -6.78
N ALA A 59 1.58 27.01 -7.72
CA ALA A 59 1.98 25.93 -8.61
C ALA A 59 2.65 24.76 -7.86
N TRP A 60 3.50 25.06 -6.89
CA TRP A 60 4.17 24.06 -6.05
C TRP A 60 3.17 23.30 -5.17
N THR A 61 2.32 24.00 -4.43
CA THR A 61 1.27 23.39 -3.61
C THR A 61 0.36 22.51 -4.45
N GLY A 62 -0.04 22.96 -5.64
CA GLY A 62 -0.83 22.14 -6.57
C GLY A 62 -0.11 20.84 -6.97
N LEU A 63 1.16 20.94 -7.39
CA LEU A 63 1.96 19.76 -7.75
C LEU A 63 2.13 18.78 -6.59
N ARG A 64 2.41 19.29 -5.39
CA ARG A 64 2.57 18.48 -4.18
C ARG A 64 1.31 17.73 -3.84
N ASN A 65 0.17 18.42 -3.80
CA ASN A 65 -1.12 17.82 -3.45
C ASN A 65 -1.53 16.78 -4.51
N GLU A 66 -1.34 17.07 -5.80
CA GLU A 66 -1.59 16.12 -6.89
C GLU A 66 -0.72 14.84 -6.74
N LEU A 67 0.57 15.00 -6.42
CA LEU A 67 1.47 13.88 -6.15
C LEU A 67 1.00 13.06 -4.95
N GLN A 68 0.63 13.72 -3.84
CA GLN A 68 0.19 13.06 -2.62
C GLN A 68 -1.11 12.27 -2.85
N ASP A 69 -2.16 12.92 -3.34
CA ASP A 69 -3.49 12.32 -3.39
C ASP A 69 -3.69 11.42 -4.62
N ASN A 70 -3.30 11.90 -5.81
CA ASN A 70 -3.63 11.21 -7.05
C ASN A 70 -2.57 10.21 -7.50
N VAL A 71 -1.36 10.27 -6.94
CA VAL A 71 -0.31 9.29 -7.24
C VAL A 71 -0.04 8.39 -6.04
N LEU A 72 0.38 8.95 -4.90
CA LEU A 72 0.80 8.12 -3.76
C LEU A 72 -0.40 7.41 -3.09
N ASN A 73 -1.44 8.17 -2.73
CA ASN A 73 -2.62 7.61 -2.06
C ASN A 73 -3.43 6.71 -3.01
N ALA A 74 -3.60 7.11 -4.27
CA ALA A 74 -4.23 6.27 -5.28
C ALA A 74 -3.47 4.94 -5.50
N THR A 75 -2.13 4.98 -5.58
CA THR A 75 -1.33 3.76 -5.73
C THR A 75 -1.43 2.85 -4.51
N TYR A 76 -1.35 3.42 -3.29
CA TYR A 76 -1.61 2.67 -2.06
C TYR A 76 -2.96 1.94 -2.12
N ASN A 77 -4.04 2.66 -2.41
CA ASN A 77 -5.39 2.11 -2.47
C ASN A 77 -5.54 1.02 -3.53
N ASN A 78 -4.92 1.19 -4.69
CA ASN A 78 -4.94 0.20 -5.76
C ASN A 78 -4.19 -1.07 -5.37
N LEU A 79 -3.04 -0.96 -4.69
CA LEU A 79 -2.27 -2.10 -4.21
C LEU A 79 -3.03 -2.89 -3.13
N VAL A 80 -3.69 -2.19 -2.19
CA VAL A 80 -4.54 -2.83 -1.16
C VAL A 80 -5.68 -3.59 -1.82
N LYS A 81 -6.46 -2.95 -2.70
CA LYS A 81 -7.59 -3.58 -3.40
C LYS A 81 -7.15 -4.75 -4.29
N ALA A 82 -6.03 -4.60 -4.98
CA ALA A 82 -5.47 -5.70 -5.77
C ALA A 82 -5.04 -6.86 -4.87
N GLY A 83 -4.48 -6.57 -3.69
CA GLY A 83 -4.12 -7.59 -2.71
C GLY A 83 -5.32 -8.36 -2.19
N GLU A 84 -6.38 -7.66 -1.80
CA GLU A 84 -7.67 -8.24 -1.38
C GLU A 84 -8.24 -9.14 -2.49
N ALA A 85 -8.28 -8.66 -3.73
CA ALA A 85 -8.80 -9.45 -4.86
C ALA A 85 -7.97 -10.72 -5.13
N LEU A 86 -6.65 -10.69 -4.95
CA LEU A 86 -5.80 -11.88 -5.11
C LEU A 86 -6.04 -12.90 -4.00
N ILE A 87 -6.25 -12.44 -2.76
CA ILE A 87 -6.63 -13.30 -1.63
C ILE A 87 -7.97 -13.97 -1.94
N ASP A 88 -8.99 -13.20 -2.33
CA ASP A 88 -10.32 -13.72 -2.65
C ASP A 88 -10.25 -14.79 -3.75
N VAL A 89 -9.48 -14.55 -4.82
CA VAL A 89 -9.30 -15.52 -5.91
C VAL A 89 -8.59 -16.79 -5.43
N ALA A 90 -7.54 -16.66 -4.61
CA ALA A 90 -6.83 -17.81 -4.07
C ALA A 90 -7.74 -18.67 -3.17
N GLU A 91 -8.56 -18.03 -2.34
CA GLU A 91 -9.48 -18.71 -1.43
C GLU A 91 -10.62 -19.39 -2.20
N MET A 92 -11.25 -18.71 -3.17
CA MET A 92 -12.28 -19.31 -4.03
C MET A 92 -11.75 -20.51 -4.83
N ALA A 93 -10.52 -20.41 -5.35
CA ALA A 93 -9.88 -21.51 -6.07
C ALA A 93 -9.63 -22.71 -5.13
N ALA A 94 -9.14 -22.44 -3.92
CA ALA A 94 -8.87 -23.47 -2.93
C ALA A 94 -10.15 -24.14 -2.38
N GLU A 95 -11.28 -23.42 -2.28
CA GLU A 95 -12.57 -24.01 -1.90
C GLU A 95 -13.11 -25.00 -2.93
N THR A 96 -12.77 -24.78 -4.21
CA THR A 96 -13.25 -25.63 -5.32
C THR A 96 -12.50 -26.97 -5.38
N ASP A 97 -11.27 -27.03 -4.85
CA ASP A 97 -10.46 -28.25 -4.76
C ASP A 97 -10.06 -28.51 -3.30
N GLY A 98 -10.73 -29.46 -2.63
CA GLY A 98 -10.52 -29.74 -1.21
C GLY A 98 -9.08 -30.12 -0.82
N GLY A 99 -8.25 -30.58 -1.76
CA GLY A 99 -6.81 -30.78 -1.54
C GLY A 99 -6.03 -29.46 -1.42
N ASN A 100 -6.50 -28.41 -2.10
CA ASN A 100 -5.86 -27.09 -2.18
C ASN A 100 -6.21 -26.26 -0.94
N ALA A 101 -7.43 -26.39 -0.40
CA ALA A 101 -7.82 -25.75 0.87
C ALA A 101 -6.86 -26.09 2.02
N SER A 102 -6.51 -27.37 2.19
CA SER A 102 -5.61 -27.79 3.27
C SER A 102 -4.20 -27.22 3.10
N LYS A 103 -3.68 -27.21 1.87
CA LYS A 103 -2.34 -26.68 1.57
C LYS A 103 -2.27 -25.17 1.71
N LEU A 104 -3.31 -24.47 1.27
CA LEU A 104 -3.41 -23.03 1.45
C LEU A 104 -3.43 -22.68 2.93
N ASN A 105 -4.19 -23.41 3.75
CA ASN A 105 -4.21 -23.20 5.21
C ASN A 105 -2.85 -23.48 5.87
N GLU A 106 -2.17 -24.56 5.47
CA GLU A 106 -0.81 -24.86 5.95
C GLU A 106 0.17 -23.74 5.56
N ALA A 107 0.10 -23.25 4.31
CA ALA A 107 0.95 -22.16 3.84
C ALA A 107 0.67 -20.84 4.58
N LYS A 108 -0.60 -20.53 4.86
CA LYS A 108 -1.01 -19.38 5.68
C LYS A 108 -0.40 -19.46 7.08
N GLU A 109 -0.55 -20.60 7.75
CA GLU A 109 0.00 -20.82 9.10
C GLU A 109 1.52 -20.71 9.12
N LEU A 110 2.21 -21.27 8.12
CA LEU A 110 3.66 -21.15 8.00
C LEU A 110 4.11 -19.69 7.80
N LEU A 111 3.41 -18.94 6.93
CA LEU A 111 3.75 -17.54 6.65
C LEU A 111 3.44 -16.63 7.83
N GLU A 112 2.36 -16.86 8.58
CA GLU A 112 2.03 -16.09 9.79
C GLU A 112 3.08 -16.28 10.89
N ASN A 113 3.67 -17.47 10.98
CA ASN A 113 4.67 -17.83 12.00
C ASN A 113 6.13 -17.68 11.52
N ASP A 114 6.38 -17.33 10.25
CA ASP A 114 7.72 -17.26 9.66
C ASP A 114 8.63 -16.30 10.42
N GLU A 115 9.74 -16.73 11.03
CA GLU A 115 10.65 -15.87 11.79
C GLU A 115 11.17 -14.64 11.01
N VAL A 116 11.14 -14.69 9.67
CA VAL A 116 11.49 -13.58 8.79
C VAL A 116 10.30 -12.62 8.63
N SER A 117 10.39 -11.45 9.26
CA SER A 117 9.33 -10.42 9.26
C SER A 117 8.82 -9.99 7.87
N GLY A 118 9.62 -10.13 6.81
CA GLY A 118 9.22 -9.77 5.43
C GLY A 118 8.41 -10.83 4.69
N ASN A 119 8.23 -12.02 5.29
CA ASN A 119 7.43 -13.10 4.72
C ASN A 119 6.03 -13.18 5.35
N ARG A 120 5.80 -12.51 6.47
CA ARG A 120 4.50 -12.48 7.14
C ARG A 120 3.57 -11.47 6.46
N PRO A 121 2.25 -11.70 6.48
CA PRO A 121 1.29 -10.63 6.25
C PRO A 121 1.61 -9.47 7.20
N PRO A 122 1.73 -8.24 6.69
CA PRO A 122 2.01 -7.10 7.56
C PRO A 122 0.80 -6.82 8.44
N ALA A 123 1.05 -6.18 9.59
CA ALA A 123 -0.02 -5.63 10.40
C ALA A 123 -0.84 -4.60 9.60
N PRO A 124 -2.13 -4.41 9.91
CA PRO A 124 -2.94 -3.36 9.30
C PRO A 124 -2.24 -2.02 9.43
N PHE A 125 -2.17 -1.28 8.32
CA PHE A 125 -1.58 0.05 8.28
C PHE A 125 -2.66 1.10 8.39
N ASP A 126 -2.33 2.22 9.02
CA ASP A 126 -3.16 3.42 8.92
C ASP A 126 -3.22 3.88 7.46
N PRO A 127 -4.38 4.37 7.01
CA PRO A 127 -4.50 4.96 5.68
C PRO A 127 -3.53 6.14 5.54
N PRO A 128 -2.99 6.39 4.33
CA PRO A 128 -2.09 7.50 4.13
C PRO A 128 -2.80 8.85 4.34
N PRO A 129 -2.09 9.86 4.88
CA PRO A 129 -2.67 11.20 5.02
C PRO A 129 -2.97 11.80 3.65
N SER A 130 -4.05 12.57 3.57
CA SER A 130 -4.41 13.36 2.39
C SER A 130 -3.87 14.78 2.50
N SER A 131 -3.77 15.49 1.36
CA SER A 131 -3.36 16.89 1.39
C SER A 131 -4.37 17.81 2.11
N ASP A 132 -5.61 17.35 2.32
CA ASP A 132 -6.64 18.04 3.10
C ASP A 132 -6.49 17.84 4.62
N ASP A 133 -5.67 16.89 5.07
CA ASP A 133 -5.42 16.67 6.49
C ASP A 133 -4.62 17.84 7.09
N PRO A 134 -4.82 18.17 8.37
CA PRO A 134 -3.98 19.16 9.02
C PRO A 134 -2.51 18.70 8.97
N ALA A 135 -1.64 19.54 8.41
CA ALA A 135 -0.21 19.29 8.41
C ALA A 135 0.29 19.22 9.87
N PRO A 136 1.15 18.25 10.21
CA PRO A 136 1.74 18.18 11.54
C PRO A 136 2.54 19.45 11.85
N PRO A 137 2.63 19.85 13.13
CA PRO A 137 3.37 21.05 13.52
C PRO A 137 4.85 20.93 13.09
N ALA A 138 5.38 22.05 12.60
CA ALA A 138 6.78 22.23 12.22
C ALA A 138 7.73 22.32 13.42
#